data_AF-T0PEL6-F1
#
_entry.id   AF-T0PEL6-F1
#
_cell.length_a   1.000
_cell.length_b   1.000
_cell.length_c   1.000
_cell.angle_alpha   90.00
_cell.angle_beta   90.00
_cell.angle_gamma   90.00
#
_symmetry.space_group_name_H-M   'P 1'
#
loop_
_entity.id
_entity.type
_entity.pdbx_description
1 polymer ?
#
loop_
_entity_poly.entity_id
_entity_poly.type
_entity_poly.pdbx_seq_one_letter_code
_entity_poly.pdbx_strand_id
1 'polypeptide(L)'
;MNNYCLTLLDADKKVIWGMDPSDISDLSHLNSMYVKDMGIYTSKVFEIKSEGNVVGYIDIGQYSSVLLSKEDAEFKTSINTSIVVSGIITLFIVIIISLYFSKQFSIPIKEVVNMSVELSKGKFDTKSVTESNIEELEDLRRSINILGEKLKNQDLLRKRLVSDISHEIRTPLNVLQNNLEAMIDGVFPVTAERLNYLNEEVMRFGKLLDNLNTLKDFEEESIKLNFESDTS
;
A
#
# COMPACT_ATOMS: atom_id res chain seq x y z
N MET A 1 59.25 -1.46 -27.27
CA MET A 1 59.81 -2.04 -28.50
C MET A 1 58.92 -3.22 -28.89
N ASN A 2 58.67 -3.42 -30.18
CA ASN A 2 57.47 -4.05 -30.76
C ASN A 2 57.11 -5.47 -30.24
N ASN A 3 55.86 -5.66 -29.79
CA ASN A 3 55.25 -6.97 -29.44
C ASN A 3 54.74 -7.75 -30.68
N TYR A 4 55.35 -7.52 -31.84
CA TYR A 4 54.91 -8.08 -33.12
C TYR A 4 55.98 -9.00 -33.69
N CYS A 5 55.55 -10.18 -34.13
CA CYS A 5 56.34 -11.17 -34.84
C CYS A 5 55.96 -11.11 -36.32
N LEU A 6 56.95 -11.02 -37.20
CA LEU A 6 56.72 -10.97 -38.65
C LEU A 6 57.32 -12.21 -39.29
N THR A 7 56.53 -12.91 -40.09
CA THR A 7 56.97 -14.06 -40.89
C THR A 7 56.57 -13.86 -42.35
N LEU A 8 57.56 -13.79 -43.23
CA LEU A 8 57.40 -13.68 -44.66
C LEU A 8 57.33 -15.07 -45.30
N LEU A 9 56.29 -15.28 -46.10
CA LEU A 9 56.05 -16.52 -46.83
C LEU A 9 56.02 -16.28 -48.34
N ASP A 10 56.46 -17.27 -49.09
CA ASP A 10 56.41 -17.30 -50.56
C ASP A 10 54.98 -17.50 -51.08
N ALA A 11 54.79 -17.44 -52.41
CA ALA A 11 53.52 -17.70 -53.10
C ALA A 11 52.94 -19.10 -52.75
N ASP A 12 53.80 -20.08 -52.47
CA ASP A 12 53.42 -21.43 -52.01
C ASP A 12 53.23 -21.55 -50.48
N LYS A 13 53.20 -20.41 -49.76
CA LYS A 13 53.12 -20.32 -48.29
C LYS A 13 54.27 -21.01 -47.54
N LYS A 14 55.43 -21.12 -48.17
CA LYS A 14 56.66 -21.60 -47.52
C LYS A 14 57.36 -20.42 -46.85
N VAL A 15 57.84 -20.60 -45.61
CA VAL A 15 58.56 -19.55 -44.88
C VAL A 15 59.87 -19.22 -45.60
N ILE A 16 60.01 -17.96 -46.01
CA ILE A 16 61.24 -17.40 -46.59
C ILE A 16 62.10 -16.81 -45.47
N TRP A 17 61.47 -16.11 -44.54
CA TRP A 17 62.11 -15.45 -43.41
C TRP A 17 61.07 -15.24 -42.30
N GLY A 18 61.42 -15.40 -41.04
CA GLY A 18 60.51 -15.08 -39.95
C GLY A 18 61.24 -14.84 -38.65
N MET A 19 60.65 -13.98 -37.82
CA MET A 19 61.03 -13.85 -36.41
C MET A 19 60.53 -15.08 -35.64
N ASP A 20 61.30 -15.55 -34.65
CA ASP A 20 60.80 -16.59 -33.75
C ASP A 20 59.87 -15.94 -32.71
N PRO A 21 58.60 -16.38 -32.59
CA PRO A 21 57.71 -15.92 -31.53
C PRO A 21 58.26 -16.12 -30.11
N SER A 22 59.22 -17.04 -29.90
CA SER A 22 59.89 -17.22 -28.60
C SER A 22 60.89 -16.11 -28.28
N ASP A 23 61.46 -15.43 -29.27
CA ASP A 23 62.43 -14.35 -29.04
C ASP A 23 61.77 -13.13 -28.38
N ILE A 24 60.49 -12.88 -28.70
CA ILE A 24 59.67 -11.84 -28.03
C ILE A 24 59.43 -12.19 -26.56
N SER A 25 59.38 -13.49 -26.24
CA SER A 25 59.15 -13.98 -24.88
C SER A 25 60.37 -13.79 -23.97
N ASP A 26 61.57 -13.92 -24.53
CA ASP A 26 62.84 -13.89 -23.81
C ASP A 26 63.40 -12.45 -23.61
N LEU A 27 62.84 -11.47 -24.33
CA LEU A 27 63.15 -10.03 -24.19
C LEU A 27 62.71 -9.42 -22.85
N SER A 28 62.15 -10.22 -21.94
CA SER A 28 61.75 -9.85 -20.58
C SER A 28 62.96 -9.75 -19.62
N HIS A 29 63.98 -8.96 -19.97
CA HIS A 29 65.08 -8.61 -19.05
C HIS A 29 64.66 -7.73 -17.84
N LEU A 30 63.37 -7.47 -17.65
CA LEU A 30 62.80 -6.92 -16.43
C LEU A 30 62.52 -8.05 -15.44
N ASN A 31 63.59 -8.56 -14.83
CA ASN A 31 63.59 -9.66 -13.84
C ASN A 31 62.95 -9.26 -12.48
N SER A 32 61.91 -8.42 -12.48
CA SER A 32 61.11 -8.07 -11.29
C SER A 32 59.59 -8.27 -11.48
N MET A 33 59.13 -8.64 -12.68
CA MET A 33 57.72 -8.98 -12.91
C MET A 33 57.59 -10.46 -13.26
N TYR A 34 57.21 -11.26 -12.25
CA TYR A 34 56.67 -12.60 -12.44
C TYR A 34 55.42 -12.55 -13.32
N VAL A 35 55.58 -12.68 -14.63
CA VAL A 35 54.48 -12.91 -15.57
C VAL A 35 54.81 -14.16 -16.37
N LYS A 36 54.25 -15.29 -15.93
CA LYS A 36 54.45 -16.61 -16.54
C LYS A 36 53.43 -16.95 -17.62
N ASP A 37 52.49 -16.05 -17.90
CA ASP A 37 51.48 -16.19 -18.95
C ASP A 37 51.58 -14.99 -19.90
N MET A 38 52.41 -15.13 -20.93
CA MET A 38 52.26 -14.30 -22.11
C MET A 38 51.02 -14.80 -22.84
N GLY A 39 50.04 -13.91 -23.04
CA GLY A 39 48.70 -14.24 -23.52
C GLY A 39 48.64 -14.99 -24.85
N ILE A 40 47.45 -15.18 -25.40
CA ILE A 40 47.28 -15.98 -26.61
C ILE A 40 47.97 -15.28 -27.80
N TYR A 41 48.91 -15.97 -28.45
CA TYR A 41 49.51 -15.51 -29.70
C TYR A 41 48.45 -15.58 -30.80
N THR A 42 48.19 -14.44 -31.42
CA THR A 42 47.24 -14.33 -32.54
C THR A 42 47.99 -13.79 -33.74
N SER A 43 47.88 -14.46 -34.89
CA SER A 43 48.50 -14.02 -36.12
C SER A 43 47.48 -13.83 -37.23
N LYS A 44 47.78 -12.88 -38.12
CA LYS A 44 46.95 -12.57 -39.28
C LYS A 44 47.83 -12.45 -40.50
N VAL A 45 47.46 -13.21 -41.53
CA VAL A 45 48.18 -13.28 -42.80
C VAL A 45 47.62 -12.26 -43.78
N PHE A 46 48.51 -11.48 -44.39
CA PHE A 46 48.20 -10.50 -45.42
C PHE A 46 48.86 -10.90 -46.74
N GLU A 47 48.16 -10.68 -47.86
CA GLU A 47 48.67 -10.96 -49.21
C GLU A 47 49.56 -9.82 -49.68
N ILE A 48 50.76 -10.14 -50.19
CA ILE A 48 51.63 -9.19 -50.87
C ILE A 48 51.37 -9.32 -52.37
N LYS A 49 50.88 -8.24 -52.99
CA LYS A 49 50.60 -8.19 -54.43
C LYS A 49 51.57 -7.25 -55.12
N SER A 50 52.14 -7.68 -56.23
CA SER A 50 52.94 -6.85 -57.14
C SER A 50 52.31 -6.94 -58.54
N GLU A 51 52.02 -5.79 -59.16
CA GLU A 51 51.34 -5.70 -60.46
C GLU A 51 50.04 -6.54 -60.59
N GLY A 52 49.29 -6.66 -59.49
CA GLY A 52 48.02 -7.39 -59.44
C GLY A 52 48.13 -8.90 -59.16
N ASN A 53 49.33 -9.47 -59.17
CA ASN A 53 49.56 -10.88 -58.85
C ASN A 53 50.06 -11.04 -57.41
N VAL A 54 49.58 -12.07 -56.71
CA VAL A 54 50.07 -12.41 -55.35
C VAL A 54 51.46 -13.00 -55.48
N VAL A 55 52.45 -12.31 -54.93
CA VAL A 55 53.87 -12.70 -54.96
C VAL A 55 54.35 -13.28 -53.63
N GLY A 56 53.50 -13.26 -52.59
CA GLY A 56 53.80 -13.84 -51.29
C GLY A 56 52.80 -13.43 -50.22
N TYR A 57 53.07 -13.84 -48.99
CA TYR A 57 52.24 -13.53 -47.82
C TYR A 57 53.11 -13.02 -46.67
N ILE A 58 52.57 -12.12 -45.85
CA ILE A 58 53.20 -11.72 -44.59
C ILE A 58 52.27 -12.11 -43.44
N ASP A 59 52.75 -12.95 -42.54
CA ASP A 59 52.10 -13.27 -41.29
C ASP A 59 52.57 -12.30 -40.20
N ILE A 60 51.62 -11.58 -39.60
CA ILE A 60 51.86 -10.64 -38.52
C ILE A 60 51.22 -11.21 -37.26
N GLY A 61 52.04 -11.71 -36.35
CA GLY A 61 51.64 -12.21 -35.06
C GLY A 61 51.84 -11.20 -33.95
N GLN A 62 50.92 -11.17 -32.98
CA GLN A 62 51.05 -10.41 -31.75
C GLN A 62 50.57 -11.25 -30.57
N TYR A 63 51.23 -11.11 -29.43
CA TYR A 63 50.69 -11.60 -28.17
C TYR A 63 49.54 -10.66 -27.75
N SER A 64 48.32 -11.18 -27.72
CA SER A 64 47.20 -10.43 -27.16
C SER A 64 47.48 -10.25 -25.66
N SER A 65 47.52 -9.00 -25.20
CA SER A 65 47.63 -8.68 -23.78
C SER A 65 46.32 -9.02 -23.08
N VAL A 66 46.05 -10.32 -22.88
CA VAL A 66 45.11 -10.79 -21.84
C VAL A 66 45.84 -10.73 -20.50
N LEU A 67 46.45 -9.59 -20.24
CA LEU A 67 47.07 -9.27 -18.97
C LEU A 67 45.97 -8.57 -18.18
N LEU A 68 45.27 -9.30 -17.33
CA LEU A 68 44.81 -8.67 -16.10
C LEU A 68 46.11 -8.30 -15.38
N SER A 69 46.55 -7.05 -15.55
CA SER A 69 47.62 -6.52 -14.70
C SER A 69 47.17 -6.71 -13.24
N LYS A 70 48.11 -6.84 -12.30
CA LYS A 70 47.74 -6.84 -10.86
C LYS A 70 46.87 -5.62 -10.53
N GLU A 71 47.14 -4.51 -11.22
CA GLU A 71 46.36 -3.27 -11.18
C GLU A 71 44.90 -3.46 -11.64
N ASP A 72 44.63 -4.24 -12.70
CA ASP A 72 43.28 -4.51 -13.19
C ASP A 72 42.49 -5.42 -12.24
N ALA A 73 43.17 -6.39 -11.61
CA ALA A 73 42.56 -7.28 -10.63
C ALA A 73 42.19 -6.54 -9.32
N GLU A 74 43.08 -5.64 -8.87
CA GLU A 74 42.83 -4.76 -7.73
C GLU A 74 41.71 -3.75 -8.04
N PHE A 75 41.71 -3.18 -9.25
CA PHE A 75 40.66 -2.28 -9.73
C PHE A 75 39.29 -2.97 -9.77
N LYS A 76 39.21 -4.17 -10.36
CA LYS A 76 37.97 -4.96 -10.40
C LYS A 76 37.45 -5.27 -9.00
N THR A 77 38.34 -5.65 -8.09
CA THR A 77 37.98 -5.97 -6.70
C THR A 77 37.47 -4.73 -5.96
N SER A 78 38.11 -3.58 -6.17
CA SER A 78 37.73 -2.30 -5.57
C SER A 78 36.36 -1.82 -6.05
N ILE A 79 36.08 -1.93 -7.35
CA ILE A 79 34.76 -1.63 -7.93
C ILE A 79 33.70 -2.57 -7.37
N ASN A 80 33.95 -3.88 -7.40
CA ASN A 80 32.97 -4.86 -6.93
C ASN A 80 32.65 -4.66 -5.44
N THR A 81 33.67 -4.39 -4.63
CA THR A 81 33.49 -4.07 -3.20
C THR A 81 32.66 -2.80 -3.02
N SER A 82 32.94 -1.74 -3.78
CA SER A 82 32.17 -0.49 -3.72
C SER A 82 30.71 -0.67 -4.14
N ILE A 83 30.43 -1.52 -5.14
CA ILE A 83 29.08 -1.86 -5.58
C ILE A 83 28.34 -2.63 -4.47
N VAL A 84 28.98 -3.63 -3.86
CA VAL A 84 28.37 -4.42 -2.79
C VAL A 84 28.08 -3.56 -1.56
N VAL A 85 29.05 -2.74 -1.14
CA VAL A 85 28.90 -1.83 0.01
C VAL A 85 27.79 -0.81 -0.23
N SER A 86 27.77 -0.15 -1.39
CA SER A 86 26.71 0.80 -1.71
C SER A 86 25.34 0.12 -1.79
N GLY A 87 25.25 -1.08 -2.36
CA GLY A 87 24.02 -1.88 -2.39
C GLY A 87 23.48 -2.22 -0.98
N ILE A 88 24.36 -2.60 -0.05
CA ILE A 88 23.98 -2.88 1.34
C ILE A 88 23.47 -1.60 2.04
N ILE A 89 24.16 -0.46 1.85
CA ILE A 89 23.76 0.82 2.43
C ILE A 89 22.39 1.25 1.89
N THR A 90 22.18 1.18 0.58
CA THR A 90 20.89 1.51 -0.04
C THR A 90 19.78 0.59 0.46
N LEU A 91 20.03 -0.72 0.56
CA LEU A 91 19.06 -1.67 1.09
C LEU A 91 18.67 -1.30 2.53
N PHE A 92 19.65 -0.95 3.37
CA PHE A 92 19.40 -0.56 4.75
C PHE A 92 18.55 0.73 4.85
N ILE A 93 18.87 1.74 4.04
CA ILE A 93 18.10 2.99 3.96
C ILE A 93 16.66 2.72 3.51
N VAL A 94 16.46 1.91 2.47
CA VAL A 94 15.13 1.56 1.96
C VAL A 94 14.30 0.84 3.03
N ILE A 95 14.88 -0.08 3.78
CA ILE A 95 14.19 -0.77 4.89
C ILE A 95 13.75 0.22 5.95
N ILE A 96 14.63 1.15 6.38
CA ILE A 96 14.29 2.16 7.38
C ILE A 96 13.15 3.06 6.90
N ILE A 97 13.25 3.58 5.68
CA ILE A 97 12.22 4.44 5.08
C ILE A 97 10.89 3.69 4.94
N SER A 98 10.94 2.45 4.45
CA SER A 98 9.75 1.60 4.29
C SER A 98 9.06 1.35 5.62
N LEU A 99 9.80 1.01 6.68
CA LEU A 99 9.23 0.79 8.01
C LEU A 99 8.65 2.08 8.62
N TYR A 100 9.30 3.23 8.37
CA TYR A 100 8.80 4.53 8.81
C TYR A 100 7.45 4.86 8.16
N PHE A 101 7.37 4.84 6.83
CA PHE A 101 6.12 5.11 6.11
C PHE A 101 5.05 4.06 6.41
N SER A 102 5.41 2.78 6.47
CA SER A 102 4.46 1.71 6.80
C SER A 102 3.74 1.99 8.12
N LYS A 103 4.46 2.43 9.16
CA LYS A 103 3.85 2.81 10.44
C LYS A 103 3.02 4.09 10.33
N GLN A 104 3.50 5.09 9.60
CA GLN A 104 2.81 6.37 9.41
C GLN A 104 1.42 6.20 8.76
N PHE A 105 1.25 5.24 7.85
CA PHE A 105 -0.04 4.95 7.21
C PHE A 105 -0.85 3.88 7.95
N SER A 106 -0.22 2.74 8.28
CA SER A 106 -0.98 1.54 8.70
C SER A 106 -1.61 1.68 10.08
N ILE A 107 -0.97 2.42 11.00
CA ILE A 107 -1.48 2.62 12.36
C ILE A 107 -2.81 3.41 12.36
N PRO A 108 -2.87 4.65 11.82
CA PRO A 108 -4.11 5.43 11.84
C PRO A 108 -5.23 4.75 11.05
N ILE A 109 -4.93 4.14 9.90
CA ILE A 109 -5.94 3.42 9.09
C ILE A 109 -6.54 2.27 9.89
N LYS A 110 -5.70 1.44 10.54
CA LYS A 110 -6.18 0.30 11.33
C LYS A 110 -7.06 0.74 12.50
N GLU A 111 -6.76 1.87 13.12
CA GLU A 111 -7.56 2.40 14.22
C GLU A 111 -8.95 2.86 13.74
N VAL A 112 -9.03 3.59 12.63
CA VAL A 112 -10.31 3.99 12.02
C VAL A 112 -11.14 2.77 11.61
N VAL A 113 -10.50 1.73 11.05
CA VAL A 113 -11.17 0.47 10.70
C VAL A 113 -11.72 -0.21 11.95
N ASN A 114 -10.92 -0.32 13.01
CA ASN A 114 -11.37 -0.90 14.27
C ASN A 114 -12.52 -0.11 14.88
N MET A 115 -12.45 1.23 14.86
CA MET A 115 -13.54 2.08 15.31
C MET A 115 -14.81 1.82 14.50
N SER A 116 -14.72 1.76 13.18
CA SER A 116 -15.86 1.44 12.31
C SER A 116 -16.51 0.09 12.66
N VAL A 117 -15.69 -0.92 12.99
CA VAL A 117 -16.17 -2.23 13.45
C VAL A 117 -16.83 -2.17 14.82
N GLU A 118 -16.37 -1.33 15.74
CA GLU A 118 -17.01 -1.17 17.04
C GLU A 118 -18.31 -0.36 16.94
N LEU A 119 -18.35 0.66 16.06
CA LEU A 119 -19.57 1.41 15.74
C LEU A 119 -20.66 0.49 15.16
N SER A 120 -20.31 -0.45 14.27
CA SER A 120 -21.28 -1.40 13.71
C SER A 120 -21.85 -2.38 14.74
N LYS A 121 -21.16 -2.58 15.87
CA LYS A 121 -21.63 -3.36 17.02
C LYS A 121 -22.44 -2.52 18.03
N GLY A 122 -22.74 -1.27 17.72
CA GLY A 122 -23.49 -0.36 18.60
C GLY A 122 -22.65 0.29 19.70
N LYS A 123 -21.32 0.19 19.66
CA LYS A 123 -20.43 0.81 20.68
C LYS A 123 -20.04 2.23 20.29
N PHE A 124 -21.01 3.14 20.34
CA PHE A 124 -20.87 4.52 19.86
C PHE A 124 -19.99 5.43 20.72
N ASP A 125 -19.57 4.99 21.90
CA ASP A 125 -18.62 5.74 22.76
C ASP A 125 -17.15 5.62 22.31
N THR A 126 -16.86 4.72 21.37
CA THR A 126 -15.51 4.51 20.85
C THR A 126 -15.06 5.73 20.05
N LYS A 127 -13.82 6.20 20.28
CA LYS A 127 -13.21 7.31 19.52
C LYS A 127 -11.81 6.93 19.08
N SER A 128 -11.45 7.33 17.86
CA SER A 128 -10.06 7.26 17.40
C SER A 128 -9.29 8.49 17.88
N VAL A 129 -8.18 8.25 18.59
CA VAL A 129 -7.35 9.26 19.26
C VAL A 129 -5.97 9.43 18.61
N THR A 130 -5.53 8.49 17.77
CA THR A 130 -4.26 8.64 17.06
C THR A 130 -4.40 9.68 15.96
N GLU A 131 -3.75 10.83 16.16
CA GLU A 131 -3.63 11.87 15.16
C GLU A 131 -2.67 11.45 14.04
N SER A 132 -2.96 11.91 12.83
CA SER A 132 -2.09 11.74 11.67
C SER A 132 -1.58 13.08 11.19
N ASN A 133 -0.28 13.16 10.87
CA ASN A 133 0.29 14.33 10.21
C ASN A 133 -0.05 14.42 8.71
N ILE A 134 -0.77 13.41 8.19
CA ILE A 134 -1.29 13.37 6.83
C ILE A 134 -2.74 13.85 6.90
N GLU A 135 -3.01 14.97 6.23
CA GLU A 135 -4.29 15.69 6.26
C GLU A 135 -5.47 14.78 5.89
N GLU A 136 -5.35 14.00 4.82
CA GLU A 136 -6.42 13.12 4.35
C GLU A 136 -6.77 12.01 5.35
N LEU A 137 -5.77 11.52 6.10
CA LEU A 137 -5.99 10.53 7.15
C LEU A 137 -6.61 11.17 8.41
N GLU A 138 -6.24 12.41 8.72
CA GLU A 138 -6.81 13.16 9.83
C GLU A 138 -8.28 13.54 9.55
N ASP A 139 -8.60 13.91 8.31
CA ASP A 139 -9.97 14.17 7.87
C ASP A 139 -10.82 12.89 7.91
N LEU A 140 -10.26 11.74 7.51
CA LEU A 140 -10.92 10.45 7.67
C LEU A 140 -11.21 10.13 9.14
N ARG A 141 -10.22 10.34 10.03
CA ARG A 141 -10.36 10.14 11.48
C ARG A 141 -11.44 11.06 12.07
N ARG A 142 -11.46 12.33 11.67
CA ARG A 142 -12.47 13.30 12.12
C ARG A 142 -13.86 12.90 11.63
N SER A 143 -13.97 12.50 10.37
CA SER A 143 -15.24 12.08 9.76
C SER A 143 -15.84 10.86 10.48
N ILE A 144 -15.02 9.84 10.80
CA ILE A 144 -15.52 8.66 11.53
C ILE A 144 -15.93 9.01 12.97
N ASN A 145 -15.20 9.92 13.63
CA ASN A 145 -15.55 10.39 14.98
C ASN A 145 -16.89 11.15 14.98
N ILE A 146 -17.11 12.04 14.01
CA ILE A 146 -18.38 12.74 13.83
C ILE A 146 -19.51 11.73 13.55
N LEU A 147 -19.27 10.72 12.72
CA LEU A 147 -20.25 9.66 12.48
C LEU A 147 -20.60 8.91 13.77
N GLY A 148 -19.60 8.53 14.56
CA GLY A 148 -19.81 7.88 15.86
C GLY A 148 -20.67 8.72 16.81
N GLU A 149 -20.41 10.03 16.88
CA GLU A 149 -21.21 10.97 17.67
C GLU A 149 -22.65 11.09 17.18
N LYS A 150 -22.87 11.18 15.85
CA LYS A 150 -24.21 11.21 15.26
C LYS A 150 -24.99 9.93 15.59
N LEU A 151 -24.37 8.76 15.46
CA LEU A 151 -24.98 7.48 15.79
C LEU A 151 -25.33 7.38 17.28
N LYS A 152 -24.44 7.85 18.17
CA LYS A 152 -24.71 7.92 19.61
C LYS A 152 -25.94 8.78 19.91
N ASN A 153 -26.02 9.97 19.30
CA ASN A 153 -27.13 10.89 19.53
C ASN A 153 -28.46 10.31 19.00
N GLN A 154 -28.44 9.63 17.85
CA GLN A 154 -29.61 8.93 17.32
C GLN A 154 -30.08 7.80 18.24
N ASP A 155 -29.16 7.01 18.80
CA ASP A 155 -29.50 5.95 19.76
C ASP A 155 -30.10 6.51 21.05
N LEU A 156 -29.53 7.60 21.59
CA LEU A 156 -30.07 8.28 22.76
C LEU A 156 -31.46 8.84 22.52
N LEU A 157 -31.69 9.46 21.35
CA LEU A 157 -33.00 9.98 20.97
C LEU A 157 -34.01 8.85 20.85
N ARG A 158 -33.66 7.76 20.18
CA ARG A 158 -34.51 6.57 20.05
C ARG A 158 -34.89 6.00 21.41
N LYS A 159 -33.93 5.85 22.32
CA LYS A 159 -34.17 5.33 23.69
C LYS A 159 -35.10 6.25 24.48
N ARG A 160 -34.89 7.58 24.40
CA ARG A 160 -35.77 8.57 25.03
C ARG A 160 -37.18 8.49 24.47
N LEU A 161 -37.33 8.48 23.14
CA LEU A 161 -38.63 8.37 22.48
C LEU A 161 -39.40 7.13 22.95
N VAL A 162 -38.76 5.96 22.97
CA VAL A 162 -39.40 4.71 23.45
C VAL A 162 -39.83 4.83 24.92
N SER A 163 -39.01 5.44 25.76
CA SER A 163 -39.34 5.69 27.16
C SER A 163 -40.56 6.60 27.31
N ASP A 164 -40.55 7.73 26.60
CA ASP A 164 -41.61 8.74 26.66
C ASP A 164 -42.94 8.18 26.15
N ILE A 165 -42.93 7.47 25.02
CA ILE A 165 -44.11 6.76 24.50
C ILE A 165 -44.65 5.76 25.53
N SER A 166 -43.76 4.98 26.17
CA SER A 166 -44.18 3.99 27.17
C SER A 166 -44.86 4.65 28.38
N HIS A 167 -44.40 5.84 28.79
CA HIS A 167 -45.01 6.61 29.88
C HIS A 167 -46.37 7.19 29.50
N GLU A 168 -46.46 7.80 28.32
CA GLU A 168 -47.70 8.41 27.81
C GLU A 168 -48.79 7.37 27.53
N ILE A 169 -48.43 6.13 27.15
CA ILE A 169 -49.39 5.02 26.97
C ILE A 169 -49.87 4.45 28.31
N ARG A 170 -48.97 4.29 29.30
CA ARG A 170 -49.29 3.64 30.57
C ARG A 170 -50.35 4.41 31.37
N THR A 171 -50.28 5.74 31.33
CA THR A 171 -51.17 6.60 32.12
C THR A 171 -52.66 6.44 31.76
N PRO A 172 -53.10 6.67 30.51
CA PRO A 172 -54.50 6.49 30.12
C PRO A 172 -54.96 5.04 30.26
N LEU A 173 -54.08 4.06 29.99
CA LEU A 173 -54.40 2.64 30.16
C LEU A 173 -54.71 2.31 31.63
N ASN A 174 -53.89 2.79 32.56
CA ASN A 174 -54.13 2.61 33.99
C ASN A 174 -55.42 3.31 34.45
N VAL A 175 -55.74 4.49 33.89
CA VAL A 175 -56.99 5.19 34.20
C VAL A 175 -58.20 4.36 33.76
N LEU A 176 -58.17 3.81 32.55
CA LEU A 176 -59.21 2.93 32.04
C LEU A 176 -59.34 1.66 32.90
N GLN A 177 -58.21 1.01 33.20
CA GLN A 177 -58.19 -0.22 33.98
C GLN A 177 -58.71 -0.02 35.41
N ASN A 178 -58.21 0.99 36.13
CA ASN A 178 -58.64 1.28 37.50
C ASN A 178 -60.12 1.62 37.60
N ASN A 179 -60.67 2.36 36.63
CA ASN A 179 -62.09 2.68 36.62
C ASN A 179 -62.95 1.45 36.33
N LEU A 180 -62.52 0.59 35.41
CA LEU A 180 -63.21 -0.67 35.11
C LEU A 180 -63.18 -1.62 36.31
N GLU A 181 -62.03 -1.78 36.97
CA GLU A 181 -61.89 -2.58 38.19
C GLU A 181 -62.80 -2.06 39.30
N ALA A 182 -62.82 -0.75 39.55
CA ALA A 182 -63.69 -0.15 40.56
C ALA A 182 -65.19 -0.33 40.25
N MET A 183 -65.57 -0.41 38.97
CA MET A 183 -66.95 -0.74 38.57
C MET A 183 -67.27 -2.21 38.81
N ILE A 184 -66.33 -3.11 38.50
CA ILE A 184 -66.48 -4.56 38.72
C ILE A 184 -66.61 -4.87 40.21
N ASP A 185 -65.79 -4.21 41.04
CA ASP A 185 -65.80 -4.37 42.51
C ASP A 185 -67.01 -3.71 43.19
N GLY A 186 -67.87 -3.02 42.41
CA GLY A 186 -69.06 -2.34 42.92
C GLY A 186 -68.77 -1.05 43.70
N VAL A 187 -67.52 -0.60 43.75
CA VAL A 187 -67.11 0.68 44.36
C VAL A 187 -67.67 1.85 43.56
N PHE A 188 -67.66 1.75 42.23
CA PHE A 188 -68.25 2.73 41.33
C PHE A 188 -69.52 2.19 40.66
N PRO A 189 -70.62 2.96 40.66
CA PRO A 189 -71.82 2.54 39.96
C PRO A 189 -71.61 2.57 38.45
N VAL A 190 -72.13 1.56 37.75
CA VAL A 190 -72.13 1.51 36.28
C VAL A 190 -73.23 2.46 35.79
N THR A 191 -72.86 3.69 35.45
CA THR A 191 -73.76 4.71 34.91
C THR A 191 -73.38 5.07 33.47
N ALA A 192 -74.37 5.52 32.70
CA ALA A 192 -74.14 6.02 31.33
C ALA A 192 -73.10 7.15 31.30
N GLU A 193 -73.10 8.03 32.31
CA GLU A 193 -72.14 9.12 32.45
C GLU A 193 -70.69 8.60 32.60
N ARG A 194 -70.45 7.61 33.45
CA ARG A 194 -69.10 7.03 33.63
C ARG A 194 -68.64 6.20 32.43
N LEU A 195 -69.56 5.51 31.76
CA LEU A 195 -69.25 4.79 30.51
C LEU A 195 -68.88 5.77 29.39
N ASN A 196 -69.56 6.92 29.30
CA ASN A 196 -69.18 7.97 28.35
C ASN A 196 -67.80 8.57 28.69
N TYR A 197 -67.50 8.81 29.97
CA TYR A 197 -66.16 9.25 30.39
C TYR A 197 -65.05 8.27 29.98
N LEU A 198 -65.26 6.97 30.18
CA LEU A 198 -64.32 5.95 29.71
C LEU A 198 -64.20 5.91 28.18
N ASN A 199 -65.30 6.10 27.47
CA ASN A 199 -65.29 6.19 26.01
C ASN A 199 -64.49 7.41 25.52
N GLU A 200 -64.66 8.57 26.16
CA GLU A 200 -63.87 9.77 25.86
C GLU A 200 -62.37 9.53 26.07
N GLU A 201 -61.97 8.84 27.15
CA GLU A 201 -60.57 8.52 27.39
C GLU A 201 -60.00 7.50 26.38
N VAL A 202 -60.79 6.53 25.93
CA VAL A 202 -60.43 5.63 24.80
C VAL A 202 -60.24 6.43 23.51
N MET A 203 -61.14 7.36 23.20
CA MET A 203 -61.05 8.24 22.03
C MET A 203 -59.81 9.14 22.10
N ARG A 204 -59.49 9.67 23.28
CA ARG A 204 -58.29 10.47 23.51
C ARG A 204 -57.01 9.64 23.35
N PHE A 205 -57.01 8.40 23.84
CA PHE A 205 -55.90 7.47 23.63
C PHE A 205 -55.70 7.12 22.15
N GLY A 206 -56.79 6.91 21.39
CA GLY A 206 -56.74 6.73 19.94
C GLY A 206 -56.07 7.90 19.21
N LYS A 207 -56.43 9.14 19.56
CA LYS A 207 -55.78 10.35 19.00
C LYS A 207 -54.28 10.42 19.29
N LEU A 208 -53.83 9.98 20.47
CA LEU A 208 -52.39 9.90 20.78
C LEU A 208 -51.68 8.92 19.85
N LEU A 209 -52.29 7.76 19.60
CA LEU A 209 -51.74 6.76 18.70
C LEU A 209 -51.71 7.25 17.24
N ASP A 210 -52.74 7.97 16.80
CA ASP A 210 -52.78 8.58 15.47
C ASP A 210 -51.66 9.62 15.29
N ASN A 211 -51.37 10.42 16.32
CA ASN A 211 -50.26 11.36 16.30
C ASN A 211 -48.90 10.63 16.20
N LEU A 212 -48.73 9.48 16.85
CA LEU A 212 -47.52 8.66 16.74
C LEU A 212 -47.36 8.05 15.34
N ASN A 213 -48.45 7.59 14.73
CA ASN A 213 -48.44 7.10 13.35
C ASN A 213 -48.04 8.22 12.37
N THR A 214 -48.62 9.42 12.54
CA THR A 214 -48.28 10.59 11.73
C THR A 214 -46.79 10.96 11.85
N LEU A 215 -46.22 10.87 13.07
CA LEU A 215 -44.80 11.13 13.28
C LEU A 215 -43.91 10.10 12.57
N LYS A 216 -44.29 8.82 12.62
CA LYS A 216 -43.58 7.74 11.92
C LYS A 216 -43.57 7.96 10.40
N ASP A 217 -44.71 8.33 9.83
CA ASP A 217 -44.83 8.58 8.37
C ASP A 217 -43.94 9.76 7.93
N PHE A 218 -43.88 10.81 8.76
CA PHE A 218 -43.01 11.96 8.51
C PHE A 218 -41.51 11.60 8.55
N GLU A 219 -41.09 10.72 9.48
CA GLU A 219 -39.71 10.22 9.50
C GLU A 219 -39.39 9.42 8.22
N GLU A 220 -40.28 8.54 7.76
CA GLU A 220 -40.08 7.76 6.52
C GLU A 220 -40.02 8.66 5.26
N GLU A 221 -40.77 9.74 5.21
CA GLU A 221 -40.80 10.68 4.09
C GLU A 221 -39.58 11.63 4.08
N SER A 222 -39.13 12.08 5.26
CA SER A 222 -37.90 12.87 5.40
C SER A 222 -36.64 12.13 4.93
N ILE A 223 -36.63 10.80 5.04
CA ILE A 223 -35.56 9.94 4.50
C ILE A 223 -35.55 9.97 2.96
N LYS A 224 -36.71 10.07 2.30
CA LYS A 224 -36.80 10.13 0.82
C LYS A 224 -36.37 11.47 0.24
N LEU A 225 -36.68 12.57 0.93
CA LEU A 225 -36.39 13.93 0.45
C LEU A 225 -34.89 14.30 0.51
N ASN A 226 -34.07 13.55 1.26
CA ASN A 226 -32.63 13.79 1.38
C ASN A 226 -31.77 13.14 0.27
N PHE A 227 -32.38 12.44 -0.70
CA PHE A 227 -31.65 11.80 -1.81
C PHE A 227 -31.62 12.63 -3.10
N GLU A 228 -32.25 13.81 -3.14
CA GLU A 228 -32.41 14.59 -4.37
C GLU A 228 -31.55 15.88 -4.43
N SER A 229 -30.74 16.15 -3.41
CA SER A 229 -29.99 17.42 -3.29
C SER A 229 -28.46 17.30 -3.28
N ASP A 230 -27.88 16.30 -3.98
CA ASP A 230 -26.41 16.16 -4.10
C ASP A 230 -25.94 15.80 -5.54
N THR A 231 -26.72 16.17 -6.56
CA THR A 231 -26.27 16.18 -7.96
C THR A 231 -26.47 17.55 -8.59
N SER A 232 -25.51 18.45 -8.39
CA SER A 232 -25.27 19.64 -9.24
C SER A 232 -23.82 20.08 -9.12
#